data_AF-A0A9P6NY23-F1
#
_entry.id   AF-A0A9P6NY23-F1
#
_cell.length_a   1.000
_cell.length_b   1.000
_cell.length_c   1.000
_cell.angle_alpha   90.00
_cell.angle_beta   90.00
_cell.angle_gamma   90.00
#
_symmetry.space_group_name_H-M   'P 1'
#
loop_
_entity.id
_entity.type
_entity.pdbx_description
1 polymer ?
#
loop_
_entity_poly.entity_id
_entity_poly.type
_entity_poly.pdbx_seq_one_letter_code
_entity_poly.pdbx_strand_id
1 'polypeptide(L)'
;MGSGTFVSKANVNKFSKLLELDLVQNGFSDAYFLTYMNQVPYQLEGHGSTDQYALSDDEKVHMHKGLVTLYHSLQHKNDIFPTNEEQPNMYKHDARTACRDDRCLFLTNVEAFPDVRLFSYNPSISVDDSERIHTDYFDQNKFISHPYSSAVDGDDKSAWKGPHNIKAGDYIGLDMLRPMPIALNYRVLTQHPYAYRRTLSVQISNDGVDWTEVRTAAPIACHAFDTKDAQENVPDLLECRFSIKETRYRFMRLESKRDLNFGFKVYDISFSAKAKRDVNGQLLEIVADEDGVFFVEDKDE
;
A
#
# COMPACT_ATOMS: atom_id res chain seq x y z
N MET A 1 8.82 9.77 -9.25
CA MET A 1 8.53 8.37 -8.85
C MET A 1 9.46 7.45 -9.63
N GLY A 2 10.43 6.80 -8.98
CA GLY A 2 11.11 5.65 -9.58
C GLY A 2 10.22 4.43 -9.38
N SER A 3 9.40 4.09 -10.38
CA SER A 3 8.42 3.00 -10.30
C SER A 3 8.95 1.75 -10.99
N GLY A 4 9.36 0.75 -10.21
CA GLY A 4 9.35 -0.63 -10.69
C GLY A 4 7.92 -1.15 -10.60
N THR A 5 7.29 -1.48 -11.71
CA THR A 5 5.98 -2.16 -11.69
C THR A 5 6.22 -3.66 -11.72
N PHE A 6 5.70 -4.40 -10.72
CA PHE A 6 5.67 -5.85 -10.81
C PHE A 6 4.66 -6.26 -11.88
N VAL A 7 5.16 -6.83 -12.97
CA VAL A 7 4.35 -7.32 -14.07
C VAL A 7 4.44 -8.84 -14.15
N SER A 8 3.30 -9.49 -14.38
CA SER A 8 3.28 -10.94 -14.51
C SER A 8 4.02 -11.36 -15.80
N LYS A 9 4.64 -12.55 -15.78
CA LYS A 9 5.23 -13.15 -16.99
C LYS A 9 4.20 -13.26 -18.14
N ALA A 10 2.92 -13.47 -17.79
CA ALA A 10 1.84 -13.52 -18.77
C ALA A 10 1.65 -12.17 -19.47
N ASN A 11 1.68 -11.06 -18.73
CA ASN A 11 1.55 -9.70 -19.27
C ASN A 11 2.74 -9.34 -20.18
N VAL A 12 3.96 -9.72 -19.79
CA VAL A 12 5.16 -9.57 -20.65
C VAL A 12 5.00 -10.33 -21.96
N ASN A 13 4.68 -11.63 -21.89
CA ASN A 13 4.50 -12.47 -23.08
C ASN A 13 3.40 -11.94 -24.00
N LYS A 14 2.32 -11.38 -23.43
CA LYS A 14 1.23 -10.80 -24.18
C LYS A 14 1.67 -9.53 -24.91
N PHE A 15 2.38 -8.64 -24.22
CA PHE A 15 2.92 -7.44 -24.84
C PHE A 15 3.90 -7.76 -25.97
N SER A 16 4.78 -8.76 -25.79
CA SER A 16 5.69 -9.21 -26.86
C SER A 16 4.96 -9.63 -28.13
N LYS A 17 3.81 -10.30 -28.01
CA LYS A 17 2.97 -10.65 -29.18
C LYS A 17 2.34 -9.42 -29.85
N LEU A 18 1.98 -8.40 -29.06
CA LEU A 18 1.43 -7.14 -29.59
C LEU A 18 2.49 -6.32 -30.32
N LEU A 19 3.75 -6.35 -29.85
CA LEU A 19 4.89 -5.73 -30.54
C LEU A 19 5.17 -6.34 -31.93
N GLU A 20 4.83 -7.61 -32.15
CA GLU A 20 4.95 -8.25 -33.47
C GLU A 20 3.89 -7.74 -34.46
N LEU A 21 2.76 -7.20 -33.96
CA LEU A 21 1.63 -6.73 -34.77
C LEU A 21 1.69 -5.23 -35.07
N ASP A 22 2.23 -4.43 -34.13
CA ASP A 22 2.39 -2.99 -34.25
C ASP A 22 3.85 -2.63 -33.93
N LEU A 23 4.55 -2.02 -34.89
CA LEU A 23 5.94 -1.61 -34.72
C LEU A 23 6.01 -0.42 -33.76
N VAL A 24 6.02 -0.74 -32.48
CA VAL A 24 6.35 0.18 -31.39
C VAL A 24 7.84 0.49 -31.45
N GLN A 25 8.21 1.75 -31.21
CA GLN A 25 9.61 2.10 -31.06
C GLN A 25 10.14 1.56 -29.74
N ASN A 26 11.18 0.71 -29.80
CA ASN A 26 11.74 0.02 -28.64
C ASN A 26 12.07 0.96 -27.45
N GLY A 27 12.52 2.20 -27.73
CA GLY A 27 12.87 3.19 -26.72
C GLY A 27 11.70 3.70 -25.86
N PHE A 28 10.45 3.50 -26.30
CA PHE A 28 9.25 3.95 -25.59
C PHE A 28 8.33 2.78 -25.22
N SER A 29 8.85 1.55 -25.22
CA SER A 29 8.06 0.33 -24.99
C SER A 29 7.22 0.39 -23.70
N ASP A 30 7.73 1.04 -22.65
CA ASP A 30 7.05 1.16 -21.36
C ASP A 30 5.73 1.95 -21.46
N ALA A 31 5.68 3.00 -22.29
CA ALA A 31 4.47 3.80 -22.53
C ALA A 31 3.36 2.97 -23.21
N TYR A 32 3.75 2.03 -24.09
CA TYR A 32 2.83 1.12 -24.74
C TYR A 32 2.46 -0.05 -23.84
N PHE A 33 3.39 -0.55 -23.04
CA PHE A 33 3.16 -1.72 -22.19
C PHE A 33 1.97 -1.51 -21.26
N LEU A 34 1.99 -0.42 -20.49
CA LEU A 34 0.91 -0.12 -19.52
C LEU A 34 -0.42 0.09 -20.24
N THR A 35 -0.41 0.83 -21.34
CA THR A 35 -1.61 1.12 -22.13
C THR A 35 -2.22 -0.18 -22.71
N TYR A 36 -1.40 -1.05 -23.29
CA TYR A 36 -1.86 -2.24 -24.01
C TYR A 36 -2.34 -3.37 -23.09
N MET A 37 -2.02 -3.32 -21.80
CA MET A 37 -2.62 -4.24 -20.84
C MET A 37 -4.11 -3.97 -20.64
N ASN A 38 -4.58 -2.72 -20.84
CA ASN A 38 -5.96 -2.32 -20.63
C ASN A 38 -6.53 -2.81 -19.29
N GLN A 39 -5.74 -2.68 -18.23
CA GLN A 39 -6.10 -3.02 -16.85
C GLN A 39 -5.90 -1.80 -15.96
N VAL A 40 -6.68 -1.69 -14.89
CA VAL A 40 -6.43 -0.70 -13.84
C VAL A 40 -5.14 -1.11 -13.10
N PRO A 41 -4.12 -0.24 -13.01
CA PRO A 41 -2.86 -0.59 -12.37
C PRO A 41 -3.01 -0.67 -10.86
N TYR A 42 -2.26 -1.57 -10.23
CA TYR A 42 -2.11 -1.59 -8.77
C TYR A 42 -1.39 -0.32 -8.31
N GLN A 43 -1.88 0.29 -7.22
CA GLN A 43 -1.19 1.39 -6.58
C GLN A 43 -0.07 0.87 -5.70
N LEU A 44 1.15 0.87 -6.25
CA LEU A 44 2.38 0.52 -5.55
C LEU A 44 3.24 1.76 -5.34
N GLU A 45 3.64 1.98 -4.10
CA GLU A 45 4.57 3.05 -3.72
C GLU A 45 5.90 2.44 -3.29
N GLY A 46 7.00 2.98 -3.82
CA GLY A 46 8.36 2.61 -3.43
C GLY A 46 9.00 3.66 -2.53
N HIS A 47 10.00 3.25 -1.75
CA HIS A 47 10.81 4.18 -0.97
C HIS A 47 11.76 4.99 -1.88
N GLY A 48 11.76 6.32 -1.74
CA GLY A 48 12.66 7.20 -2.48
C GLY A 48 12.10 8.59 -2.65
N SER A 49 12.82 9.44 -3.41
CA SER A 49 12.36 10.78 -3.71
C SER A 49 11.00 10.74 -4.42
N THR A 50 10.04 11.49 -3.89
CA THR A 50 8.74 11.76 -4.51
C THR A 50 8.85 12.77 -5.65
N ASP A 51 10.06 13.09 -6.13
CA ASP A 51 10.27 13.96 -7.28
C ASP A 51 9.31 13.58 -8.40
N GLN A 52 8.50 14.56 -8.80
CA GLN A 52 7.54 14.41 -9.87
C GLN A 52 8.34 14.07 -11.13
N TYR A 53 8.17 12.85 -11.60
CA TYR A 53 8.71 12.48 -12.90
C TYR A 53 7.76 13.06 -13.94
N ALA A 54 8.21 14.10 -14.63
CA ALA A 54 7.49 14.66 -15.76
C ALA A 54 7.88 13.88 -17.02
N LEU A 55 6.88 13.39 -17.75
CA LEU A 55 7.10 12.81 -19.07
C LEU A 55 7.69 13.87 -20.00
N SER A 56 8.71 13.48 -20.76
CA SER A 56 9.23 14.27 -21.87
C SER A 56 8.20 14.39 -23.00
N ASP A 57 8.37 15.39 -23.88
CA ASP A 57 7.48 15.61 -25.03
C ASP A 57 7.37 14.36 -25.91
N ASP A 58 8.49 13.66 -26.15
CA ASP A 58 8.51 12.42 -26.94
C ASP A 58 7.72 11.29 -26.25
N GLU A 59 7.88 11.13 -24.93
CA GLU A 59 7.13 10.14 -24.16
C GLU A 59 5.62 10.42 -24.20
N LYS A 60 5.21 11.69 -24.13
CA LYS A 60 3.81 12.10 -24.25
C LYS A 60 3.24 11.78 -25.63
N VAL A 61 4.01 12.02 -26.70
CA VAL A 61 3.61 11.66 -28.07
C VAL A 61 3.42 10.15 -28.21
N HIS A 62 4.34 9.35 -27.68
CA HIS A 62 4.26 7.90 -27.73
C HIS A 62 3.11 7.34 -26.88
N MET A 63 2.87 7.91 -25.70
CA MET A 63 1.72 7.57 -24.87
C MET A 63 0.40 7.91 -25.57
N HIS A 64 0.29 9.11 -26.18
CA HIS A 64 -0.89 9.48 -26.95
C HIS A 64 -1.15 8.51 -28.11
N LYS A 65 -0.10 8.14 -28.86
CA LYS A 65 -0.21 7.15 -29.94
C LYS A 65 -0.72 5.80 -29.42
N GLY A 66 -0.18 5.31 -28.30
CA GLY A 66 -0.64 4.06 -27.69
C GLY A 66 -2.12 4.11 -27.29
N LEU A 67 -2.57 5.21 -26.69
CA LEU A 67 -3.96 5.41 -26.28
C LEU A 67 -4.92 5.45 -27.47
N VAL A 68 -4.56 6.16 -28.55
CA VAL A 68 -5.36 6.23 -29.78
C VAL A 68 -5.46 4.85 -30.45
N THR A 69 -4.36 4.10 -30.51
CA THR A 69 -4.36 2.72 -31.03
C THR A 69 -5.29 1.81 -30.22
N LEU A 70 -5.18 1.84 -28.90
CA LEU A 70 -6.05 1.09 -28.01
C LEU A 70 -7.52 1.46 -28.22
N TYR A 71 -7.84 2.76 -28.24
CA TYR A 71 -9.20 3.25 -28.41
C TYR A 71 -9.84 2.76 -29.71
N HIS A 72 -9.16 2.91 -30.85
CA HIS A 72 -9.68 2.43 -32.13
C HIS A 72 -9.83 0.92 -32.15
N SER A 73 -8.88 0.18 -31.59
CA SER A 73 -8.93 -1.26 -31.52
C SER A 73 -10.16 -1.76 -30.72
N LEU A 74 -10.43 -1.15 -29.56
CA LEU A 74 -11.61 -1.43 -28.74
C LEU A 74 -12.92 -1.03 -29.45
N GLN A 75 -12.93 0.09 -30.18
CA GLN A 75 -14.09 0.54 -30.94
C GLN A 75 -14.46 -0.45 -32.06
N HIS A 76 -13.45 -1.03 -32.73
CA HIS A 76 -13.65 -1.98 -33.83
C HIS A 76 -13.84 -3.44 -33.37
N LYS A 77 -13.68 -3.73 -32.07
CA LYS A 77 -13.82 -5.08 -31.48
C LYS A 77 -13.02 -6.15 -32.22
N ASN A 78 -11.74 -5.85 -32.48
CA ASN A 78 -10.83 -6.74 -33.19
C ASN A 78 -10.17 -7.81 -32.29
N ASP A 79 -10.57 -7.88 -31.01
CA ASP A 79 -10.07 -8.82 -29.99
C ASP A 79 -8.54 -8.83 -29.76
N ILE A 80 -7.84 -7.76 -30.16
CA ILE A 80 -6.39 -7.62 -29.96
C ILE A 80 -6.05 -7.35 -28.49
N PHE A 81 -6.84 -6.48 -27.84
CA PHE A 81 -6.64 -6.09 -26.45
C PHE A 81 -7.65 -6.78 -25.52
N PRO A 82 -7.26 -7.13 -24.28
CA PRO A 82 -8.19 -7.73 -23.33
C PRO A 82 -9.29 -6.73 -22.98
N THR A 83 -10.53 -7.22 -22.91
CA THR A 83 -11.68 -6.46 -22.43
C THR A 83 -12.17 -6.93 -21.08
N ASN A 84 -11.76 -8.14 -20.66
CA ASN A 84 -12.06 -8.67 -19.35
C ASN A 84 -11.12 -8.05 -18.31
N GLU A 85 -11.70 -7.60 -17.19
CA GLU A 85 -10.96 -7.12 -16.03
C GLU A 85 -10.33 -8.31 -15.29
N GLU A 86 -9.03 -8.22 -15.02
CA GLU A 86 -8.30 -9.19 -14.20
C GLU A 86 -8.77 -9.13 -12.74
N GLN A 87 -8.69 -10.26 -12.04
CA GLN A 87 -9.02 -10.33 -10.61
C GLN A 87 -7.74 -10.27 -9.76
N PRO A 88 -7.75 -9.60 -8.60
CA PRO A 88 -8.83 -8.74 -8.08
C PRO A 88 -9.09 -7.52 -8.98
N ASN A 89 -10.36 -7.13 -9.08
CA ASN A 89 -10.77 -5.91 -9.78
C ASN A 89 -10.44 -4.65 -8.97
N MET A 90 -10.60 -3.48 -9.58
CA MET A 90 -10.28 -2.19 -8.95
C MET A 90 -10.87 -2.00 -7.54
N TYR A 91 -12.08 -2.51 -7.28
CA TYR A 91 -12.74 -2.39 -5.96
C TYR A 91 -12.10 -3.22 -4.84
N LYS A 92 -11.20 -4.13 -5.21
CA LYS A 92 -10.50 -5.05 -4.33
C LYS A 92 -8.99 -4.79 -4.35
N HIS A 93 -8.53 -3.73 -5.00
CA HIS A 93 -7.13 -3.35 -5.01
C HIS A 93 -6.79 -2.71 -3.67
N ASP A 94 -5.74 -3.23 -3.04
CA ASP A 94 -5.08 -2.55 -1.95
C ASP A 94 -4.02 -1.61 -2.52
N ALA A 95 -3.93 -0.42 -1.95
CA ALA A 95 -2.71 0.36 -2.04
C ALA A 95 -1.63 -0.30 -1.17
N ARG A 96 -0.40 -0.40 -1.70
CA ARG A 96 0.72 -1.03 -0.99
C ARG A 96 1.98 -0.21 -1.06
N THR A 97 2.74 -0.21 0.04
CA THR A 97 4.11 0.31 0.10
C THR A 97 4.98 -0.64 0.89
N ALA A 98 6.26 -0.73 0.57
CA ALA A 98 7.22 -1.42 1.42
C ALA A 98 7.31 -0.73 2.79
N CYS A 99 7.63 -1.52 3.82
CA CYS A 99 8.11 -1.03 5.10
C CYS A 99 9.60 -0.70 4.99
N ARG A 100 10.10 0.23 5.81
CA ARG A 100 11.50 0.73 5.74
C ARG A 100 12.59 -0.35 5.67
N ASP A 101 12.37 -1.50 6.29
CA ASP A 101 13.33 -2.60 6.38
C ASP A 101 12.99 -3.79 5.46
N ASP A 102 12.07 -3.59 4.50
CA ASP A 102 11.57 -4.59 3.56
C ASP A 102 11.00 -5.85 4.23
N ARG A 103 10.67 -5.81 5.53
CA ARG A 103 10.09 -6.96 6.24
C ARG A 103 8.58 -7.09 6.07
N CYS A 104 7.93 -6.05 5.54
CA CYS A 104 6.50 -6.04 5.28
C CYS A 104 6.12 -5.13 4.12
N LEU A 105 4.87 -5.26 3.68
CA LEU A 105 4.16 -4.22 2.93
C LEU A 105 3.05 -3.65 3.81
N PHE A 106 2.92 -2.33 3.87
CA PHE A 106 1.68 -1.69 4.31
C PHE A 106 0.58 -1.97 3.29
N LEU A 107 -0.66 -2.14 3.76
CA LEU A 107 -1.83 -2.30 2.90
C LEU A 107 -3.03 -1.51 3.42
N THR A 108 -3.78 -0.90 2.51
CA THR A 108 -5.04 -0.21 2.80
C THR A 108 -5.95 -0.24 1.57
N ASN A 109 -7.27 -0.29 1.80
CA ASN A 109 -8.28 -0.08 0.75
C ASN A 109 -8.55 1.41 0.47
N VAL A 110 -7.88 2.32 1.18
CA VAL A 110 -8.08 3.76 1.05
C VAL A 110 -7.19 4.30 -0.06
N GLU A 111 -7.77 4.50 -1.23
CA GLU A 111 -7.11 5.09 -2.38
C GLU A 111 -6.80 6.58 -2.15
N ALA A 112 -5.56 6.98 -2.40
CA ALA A 112 -5.13 8.37 -2.34
C ALA A 112 -5.55 9.15 -3.60
N PHE A 113 -5.72 8.46 -4.72
CA PHE A 113 -6.08 9.04 -6.01
C PHE A 113 -7.59 8.97 -6.25
N PRO A 114 -8.14 9.86 -7.09
CA PRO A 114 -9.55 9.83 -7.43
C PRO A 114 -9.89 8.56 -8.22
N ASP A 115 -11.15 8.17 -8.12
CA ASP A 115 -11.71 7.05 -8.88
C ASP A 115 -11.50 7.26 -10.39
N VAL A 116 -10.80 6.31 -11.02
CA VAL A 116 -10.46 6.36 -12.45
C VAL A 116 -11.69 6.43 -13.36
N ARG A 117 -12.87 5.99 -12.89
CA ARG A 117 -14.13 6.03 -13.65
C ARG A 117 -14.70 7.43 -13.80
N LEU A 118 -14.21 8.40 -13.05
CA LEU A 118 -14.59 9.81 -13.18
C LEU A 118 -14.08 10.42 -14.49
N PHE A 119 -13.10 9.78 -15.11
CA PHE A 119 -12.45 10.26 -16.33
C PHE A 119 -12.79 9.34 -17.49
N SER A 120 -13.30 9.93 -18.57
CA SER A 120 -13.48 9.24 -19.85
C SER A 120 -12.39 9.67 -20.81
N TYR A 121 -11.68 8.69 -21.40
CA TYR A 121 -10.70 8.99 -22.43
C TYR A 121 -11.38 9.61 -23.67
N ASN A 122 -10.77 10.68 -24.20
CA ASN A 122 -11.18 11.32 -25.44
C ASN A 122 -9.97 11.37 -26.39
N PRO A 123 -10.02 10.75 -27.58
CA PRO A 123 -8.89 10.74 -28.50
C PRO A 123 -8.61 12.11 -29.14
N SER A 124 -9.52 13.07 -29.05
CA SER A 124 -9.36 14.42 -29.61
C SER A 124 -8.60 15.39 -28.70
N ILE A 125 -8.30 15.01 -27.46
CA ILE A 125 -7.50 15.82 -26.54
C ILE A 125 -6.06 15.29 -26.49
N SER A 126 -5.09 16.19 -26.36
CA SER A 126 -3.70 15.82 -26.15
C SER A 126 -3.50 15.26 -24.74
N VAL A 127 -2.36 14.59 -24.54
CA VAL A 127 -1.94 14.17 -23.19
C VAL A 127 -1.77 15.39 -22.27
N ASP A 128 -1.22 16.50 -22.76
CA ASP A 128 -1.06 17.73 -21.96
C ASP A 128 -2.39 18.32 -21.50
N ASP A 129 -3.39 18.36 -22.38
CA ASP A 129 -4.72 18.84 -22.01
C ASP A 129 -5.37 17.90 -20.98
N SER A 130 -5.17 16.58 -21.12
CA SER A 130 -5.62 15.59 -20.15
C SER A 130 -4.95 15.79 -18.79
N GLU A 131 -3.62 15.94 -18.74
CA GLU A 131 -2.85 16.20 -17.51
C GLU A 131 -3.35 17.47 -16.80
N ARG A 132 -3.59 18.55 -17.55
CA ARG A 132 -4.14 19.81 -17.02
C ARG A 132 -5.50 19.61 -16.36
N ILE A 133 -6.43 18.94 -17.06
CA ILE A 133 -7.77 18.64 -16.53
C ILE A 133 -7.70 17.82 -15.23
N HIS A 134 -6.78 16.85 -15.14
CA HIS A 134 -6.65 15.99 -13.97
C HIS A 134 -6.03 16.75 -12.79
N THR A 135 -5.07 17.63 -13.06
CA THR A 135 -4.42 18.47 -12.05
C THR A 135 -5.40 19.46 -11.43
N ASP A 136 -6.34 20.00 -12.23
CA ASP A 136 -7.41 20.87 -11.74
C ASP A 136 -8.42 20.12 -10.86
N TYR A 137 -8.61 18.81 -11.10
CA TYR A 137 -9.55 17.98 -10.35
C TYR A 137 -8.99 17.47 -9.01
N PHE A 138 -7.68 17.19 -8.95
CA PHE A 138 -7.06 16.53 -7.81
C PHE A 138 -5.73 17.16 -7.41
N ASP A 139 -5.68 17.65 -6.17
CA ASP A 139 -4.46 18.18 -5.56
C ASP A 139 -3.52 17.06 -5.09
N GLN A 140 -2.56 16.72 -5.93
CA GLN A 140 -1.55 15.69 -5.66
C GLN A 140 -0.61 16.03 -4.49
N ASN A 141 -0.51 17.31 -4.10
CA ASN A 141 0.43 17.74 -3.05
C ASN A 141 0.09 17.11 -1.70
N LYS A 142 -1.19 16.80 -1.46
CA LYS A 142 -1.62 16.10 -0.24
C LYS A 142 -1.01 14.70 -0.15
N PHE A 143 -0.97 13.97 -1.26
CA PHE A 143 -0.34 12.65 -1.31
C PHE A 143 1.19 12.77 -1.22
N ILE A 144 1.79 13.71 -1.95
CA ILE A 144 3.26 13.92 -1.95
C ILE A 144 3.78 14.25 -0.54
N SER A 145 3.02 15.04 0.22
CA SER A 145 3.39 15.44 1.59
C SER A 145 3.09 14.39 2.66
N HIS A 146 2.16 13.47 2.38
CA HIS A 146 1.69 12.45 3.32
C HIS A 146 1.45 11.10 2.63
N PRO A 147 2.49 10.51 2.02
CA PRO A 147 2.35 9.31 1.21
C PRO A 147 2.15 8.07 2.09
N TYR A 148 1.84 6.90 1.50
CA TYR A 148 1.61 5.69 2.31
C TYR A 148 2.87 5.25 3.04
N SER A 149 4.06 5.45 2.45
CA SER A 149 5.33 5.05 3.08
C SER A 149 5.55 5.72 4.44
N SER A 150 5.00 6.91 4.66
CA SER A 150 5.04 7.58 5.96
C SER A 150 4.22 6.91 7.05
N ALA A 151 3.47 5.84 6.76
CA ALA A 151 2.88 5.00 7.81
C ALA A 151 3.87 3.93 8.31
N VAL A 152 4.96 3.65 7.60
CA VAL A 152 5.86 2.50 7.82
C VAL A 152 7.34 2.83 7.58
N ASP A 153 7.71 4.11 7.68
CA ASP A 153 9.09 4.59 7.56
C ASP A 153 9.86 4.59 8.90
N GLY A 154 9.17 4.27 10.00
CA GLY A 154 9.74 4.27 11.34
C GLY A 154 10.15 5.66 11.85
N ASP A 155 9.61 6.74 11.26
CA ASP A 155 9.73 8.10 11.76
C ASP A 155 8.41 8.55 12.39
N ASP A 156 8.36 8.62 13.72
CA ASP A 156 7.18 9.05 14.47
C ASP A 156 6.76 10.52 14.22
N LYS A 157 7.46 11.26 13.34
CA LYS A 157 7.13 12.64 12.94
C LYS A 157 6.50 12.73 11.54
N SER A 158 6.67 11.73 10.69
CA SER A 158 6.01 11.66 9.38
C SER A 158 4.66 10.96 9.54
N ALA A 159 3.73 11.19 8.63
CA ALA A 159 2.45 10.49 8.67
C ALA A 159 1.84 10.34 7.28
N TRP A 160 1.28 9.17 7.02
CA TRP A 160 0.28 8.99 5.98
C TRP A 160 -1.04 9.64 6.39
N LYS A 161 -1.70 10.33 5.45
CA LYS A 161 -3.02 10.93 5.65
C LYS A 161 -3.98 10.49 4.55
N GLY A 162 -5.07 9.86 4.95
CA GLY A 162 -6.15 9.47 4.04
C GLY A 162 -6.88 10.70 3.48
N PRO A 163 -7.36 10.66 2.22
CA PRO A 163 -7.99 11.82 1.57
C PRO A 163 -9.41 12.11 2.06
N HIS A 164 -10.05 11.12 2.71
CA HIS A 164 -11.44 11.20 3.16
C HIS A 164 -11.62 10.63 4.57
N ASN A 165 -12.77 10.92 5.15
CA ASN A 165 -13.19 10.36 6.44
C ASN A 165 -13.31 8.83 6.38
N ILE A 166 -12.94 8.17 7.46
CA ILE A 166 -12.97 6.71 7.59
C ILE A 166 -14.42 6.21 7.51
N LYS A 167 -14.68 5.25 6.64
CA LYS A 167 -15.96 4.54 6.51
C LYS A 167 -15.89 3.17 7.17
N ALA A 168 -17.06 2.60 7.48
CA ALA A 168 -17.15 1.21 7.86
C ALA A 168 -16.61 0.30 6.75
N GLY A 169 -15.71 -0.61 7.11
CA GLY A 169 -15.01 -1.49 6.18
C GLY A 169 -13.62 -1.01 5.77
N ASP A 170 -13.28 0.27 6.00
CA ASP A 170 -11.94 0.76 5.71
C ASP A 170 -10.90 0.16 6.67
N TYR A 171 -9.70 -0.10 6.17
CA TYR A 171 -8.64 -0.70 6.96
C TYR A 171 -7.24 -0.16 6.65
N ILE A 172 -6.38 -0.35 7.64
CA ILE A 172 -4.94 -0.30 7.51
C ILE A 172 -4.36 -1.63 7.98
N GLY A 173 -3.26 -2.07 7.40
CA GLY A 173 -2.71 -3.36 7.72
C GLY A 173 -1.30 -3.55 7.21
N LEU A 174 -0.82 -4.77 7.41
CA LEU A 174 0.48 -5.23 6.98
C LEU A 174 0.34 -6.58 6.25
N ASP A 175 1.20 -6.79 5.26
CA ASP A 175 1.56 -8.09 4.67
C ASP A 175 3.00 -8.40 5.12
N MET A 176 3.20 -9.48 5.89
CA MET A 176 4.50 -9.86 6.42
C MET A 176 5.38 -10.60 5.38
N LEU A 177 4.95 -10.61 4.11
CA LEU A 177 5.55 -11.31 2.96
C LEU A 177 5.53 -12.83 3.06
N ARG A 178 5.57 -13.38 4.27
CA ARG A 178 5.54 -14.81 4.58
C ARG A 178 4.67 -15.08 5.83
N PRO A 179 4.07 -16.28 5.92
CA PRO A 179 3.46 -16.78 7.14
C PRO A 179 4.41 -16.67 8.35
N MET A 180 3.93 -16.05 9.43
CA MET A 180 4.77 -15.78 10.60
C MET A 180 4.73 -16.96 11.58
N PRO A 181 5.86 -17.65 11.85
CA PRO A 181 5.85 -18.85 12.69
C PRO A 181 5.69 -18.55 14.19
N ILE A 182 5.77 -17.27 14.58
CA ILE A 182 5.80 -16.80 15.96
C ILE A 182 4.76 -15.71 16.19
N ALA A 183 4.32 -15.58 17.44
CA ALA A 183 3.40 -14.52 17.86
C ALA A 183 4.05 -13.13 17.69
N LEU A 184 3.26 -12.16 17.24
CA LEU A 184 3.70 -10.79 16.98
C LEU A 184 3.06 -9.81 17.93
N ASN A 185 3.83 -8.77 18.25
CA ASN A 185 3.37 -7.57 18.94
C ASN A 185 3.33 -6.44 17.93
N TYR A 186 2.22 -5.72 17.89
CA TYR A 186 1.99 -4.61 16.99
C TYR A 186 1.99 -3.30 17.76
N ARG A 187 2.50 -2.27 17.10
CA ARG A 187 2.44 -0.88 17.51
C ARG A 187 1.75 -0.10 16.40
N VAL A 188 0.83 0.78 16.78
CA VAL A 188 0.18 1.71 15.87
C VAL A 188 0.19 3.09 16.50
N LEU A 189 0.77 4.06 15.81
CA LEU A 189 0.80 5.47 16.21
C LEU A 189 -0.13 6.26 15.28
N THR A 190 -1.12 6.93 15.86
CA THR A 190 -2.13 7.66 15.08
C THR A 190 -2.48 9.00 15.72
N GLN A 191 -2.98 9.93 14.92
CA GLN A 191 -3.63 11.15 15.42
C GLN A 191 -5.16 10.97 15.39
N HIS A 192 -5.69 10.11 16.26
CA HIS A 192 -7.12 9.78 16.35
C HIS A 192 -7.66 9.93 17.77
N PRO A 193 -8.95 10.25 17.95
CA PRO A 193 -9.58 10.25 19.26
C PRO A 193 -9.46 8.89 19.94
N TYR A 194 -9.28 8.87 21.27
CA TYR A 194 -9.16 7.64 22.06
C TYR A 194 -10.32 6.63 21.84
N ALA A 195 -11.50 7.11 21.48
CA ALA A 195 -12.66 6.28 21.16
C ALA A 195 -12.47 5.38 19.92
N TYR A 196 -11.57 5.74 19.00
CA TYR A 196 -11.28 5.00 17.78
C TYR A 196 -10.91 3.55 18.04
N ARG A 197 -10.16 3.26 19.12
CA ARG A 197 -9.79 1.88 19.49
C ARG A 197 -10.99 0.93 19.67
N ARG A 198 -12.19 1.47 19.94
CA ARG A 198 -13.41 0.69 20.14
C ARG A 198 -14.13 0.35 18.84
N THR A 199 -13.74 0.98 17.73
CA THR A 199 -14.30 0.71 16.41
C THR A 199 -13.44 -0.23 15.59
N LEU A 200 -12.25 -0.59 16.10
CA LEU A 200 -11.30 -1.44 15.41
C LEU A 200 -11.60 -2.92 15.62
N SER A 201 -11.57 -3.66 14.52
CA SER A 201 -11.55 -5.11 14.49
C SER A 201 -10.20 -5.57 13.97
N VAL A 202 -9.50 -6.38 14.77
CA VAL A 202 -8.24 -7.00 14.36
C VAL A 202 -8.55 -8.24 13.53
N GLN A 203 -8.04 -8.29 12.31
CA GLN A 203 -8.24 -9.41 11.40
C GLN A 203 -6.91 -9.94 10.90
N ILE A 204 -6.86 -11.25 10.69
CA ILE A 204 -5.71 -11.92 10.07
C ILE A 204 -6.13 -12.72 8.84
N SER A 205 -5.19 -12.95 7.95
CA SER A 205 -5.38 -13.82 6.78
C SER A 205 -4.08 -14.55 6.43
N ASN A 206 -4.23 -15.71 5.79
CA ASN A 206 -3.12 -16.49 5.24
C ASN A 206 -2.83 -16.12 3.78
N ASP A 207 -3.85 -15.69 3.03
CA ASP A 207 -3.84 -15.51 1.58
C ASP A 207 -4.20 -14.08 1.12
N GLY A 208 -4.67 -13.24 2.04
CA GLY A 208 -5.09 -11.86 1.78
C GLY A 208 -6.52 -11.77 1.22
N VAL A 209 -7.23 -12.90 1.09
CA VAL A 209 -8.59 -12.99 0.54
C VAL A 209 -9.57 -13.35 1.64
N ASP A 210 -9.29 -14.40 2.40
CA ASP A 210 -10.13 -14.88 3.49
C ASP A 210 -9.65 -14.29 4.81
N TRP A 211 -10.47 -13.43 5.40
CA TRP A 211 -10.14 -12.69 6.61
C TRP A 211 -10.93 -13.20 7.80
N THR A 212 -10.23 -13.45 8.91
CA THR A 212 -10.84 -13.88 10.18
C THR A 212 -10.59 -12.85 11.25
N GLU A 213 -11.64 -12.45 11.98
CA GLU A 213 -11.51 -11.60 13.17
C GLU A 213 -10.88 -12.40 14.31
N VAL A 214 -9.85 -11.82 14.94
CA VAL A 214 -9.13 -12.44 16.06
C VAL A 214 -9.27 -11.62 17.31
N ARG A 215 -9.36 -12.34 18.43
CA ARG A 215 -9.30 -11.72 19.75
C ARG A 215 -7.84 -11.54 20.12
N THR A 216 -7.43 -10.30 20.32
CA THR A 216 -6.09 -9.98 20.82
C THR A 216 -5.89 -10.59 22.21
N ALA A 217 -4.66 -11.02 22.53
CA ALA A 217 -4.36 -11.65 23.83
C ALA A 217 -4.69 -10.77 25.03
N ALA A 218 -4.57 -9.46 24.85
CA ALA A 218 -5.07 -8.44 25.75
C ALA A 218 -5.83 -7.40 24.92
N PRO A 219 -6.80 -6.67 25.50
CA PRO A 219 -7.42 -5.53 24.82
C PRO A 219 -6.35 -4.57 24.29
N ILE A 220 -6.62 -3.94 23.13
CA ILE A 220 -5.72 -2.94 22.56
C ILE A 220 -5.46 -1.84 23.61
N ALA A 221 -4.21 -1.75 24.05
CA ALA A 221 -3.77 -0.82 25.07
C ALA A 221 -3.29 0.46 24.38
N CYS A 222 -4.07 1.53 24.51
CA CYS A 222 -3.74 2.82 23.93
C CYS A 222 -3.43 3.85 25.01
N HIS A 223 -2.42 4.68 24.79
CA HIS A 223 -2.04 5.79 25.66
C HIS A 223 -1.63 7.00 24.84
N ALA A 224 -1.71 8.19 25.45
CA ALA A 224 -1.19 9.40 24.84
C ALA A 224 0.32 9.23 24.65
N PHE A 225 0.80 9.52 23.44
CA PHE A 225 2.21 9.43 23.10
C PHE A 225 2.90 10.74 23.50
N ASP A 226 3.85 10.64 24.43
CA ASP A 226 4.57 11.80 24.97
C ASP A 226 5.80 12.12 24.10
N THR A 227 5.69 13.12 23.24
CA THR A 227 6.82 13.62 22.47
C THR A 227 7.65 14.57 23.30
N LYS A 228 8.47 14.02 24.19
CA LYS A 228 9.38 14.80 25.06
C LYS A 228 10.41 15.65 24.31
N ASP A 229 10.63 15.37 23.02
CA ASP A 229 11.58 16.07 22.13
C ASP A 229 10.90 16.88 21.02
N ALA A 230 9.59 17.15 21.12
CA ALA A 230 8.89 17.97 20.15
C ALA A 230 9.06 19.46 20.46
N GLN A 231 10.00 20.11 19.77
CA GLN A 231 9.90 21.54 19.49
C GLN A 231 8.52 21.82 18.87
N GLU A 232 7.70 22.57 19.61
CA GLU A 232 6.42 23.21 19.26
C GLU A 232 5.47 22.46 18.30
N ASN A 233 4.30 22.07 18.85
CA ASN A 233 3.07 21.65 18.13
C ASN A 233 3.00 20.22 17.60
N VAL A 234 3.48 19.20 18.34
CA VAL A 234 3.06 17.82 18.04
C VAL A 234 1.63 17.61 18.57
N PRO A 235 0.69 17.16 17.72
CA PRO A 235 -0.71 16.97 18.12
C PRO A 235 -0.91 15.82 19.11
N ASP A 236 -2.10 15.73 19.71
CA ASP A 236 -2.53 14.60 20.56
C ASP A 236 -2.41 13.26 19.82
N LEU A 237 -1.25 12.62 19.91
CA LEU A 237 -0.95 11.32 19.32
C LEU A 237 -1.37 10.21 20.28
N LEU A 238 -1.87 9.12 19.69
CA LEU A 238 -2.29 7.92 20.39
C LEU A 238 -1.45 6.74 19.94
N GLU A 239 -0.67 6.18 20.88
CA GLU A 239 0.07 4.95 20.67
C GLU A 239 -0.76 3.77 21.18
N CYS A 240 -1.12 2.85 20.29
CA CYS A 240 -1.84 1.63 20.59
C CYS A 240 -0.94 0.41 20.40
N ARG A 241 -0.92 -0.48 21.39
CA ARG A 241 -0.16 -1.74 21.36
C ARG A 241 -1.08 -2.94 21.60
N PHE A 242 -0.84 -4.02 20.86
CA PHE A 242 -1.56 -5.29 21.03
C PHE A 242 -0.72 -6.46 20.52
N SER A 243 -1.10 -7.68 20.90
CA SER A 243 -0.42 -8.90 20.48
C SER A 243 -1.41 -9.90 19.89
N ILE A 244 -1.02 -10.55 18.81
CA ILE A 244 -1.74 -11.66 18.18
C ILE A 244 -0.96 -12.94 18.49
N LYS A 245 -1.63 -13.94 19.07
CA LYS A 245 -1.00 -15.20 19.53
C LYS A 245 -1.06 -16.29 18.49
N GLU A 246 -2.04 -16.21 17.61
CA GLU A 246 -2.15 -16.99 16.40
C GLU A 246 -0.84 -16.90 15.63
N THR A 247 -0.43 -18.00 15.02
CA THR A 247 0.76 -18.06 14.17
C THR A 247 0.34 -18.51 12.78
N ARG A 248 1.28 -18.49 11.84
CA ARG A 248 1.14 -18.87 10.42
C ARG A 248 0.23 -17.99 9.57
N TYR A 249 -0.30 -16.90 10.13
CA TYR A 249 -0.89 -15.86 9.29
C TYR A 249 0.19 -15.03 8.61
N ARG A 250 -0.14 -14.51 7.43
CA ARG A 250 0.74 -13.65 6.63
C ARG A 250 0.27 -12.19 6.67
N PHE A 251 -1.02 -11.95 6.80
CA PHE A 251 -1.62 -10.63 6.76
C PHE A 251 -2.29 -10.29 8.08
N MET A 252 -2.20 -9.02 8.47
CA MET A 252 -2.95 -8.44 9.59
C MET A 252 -3.56 -7.13 9.14
N ARG A 253 -4.82 -6.86 9.48
CA ARG A 253 -5.43 -5.54 9.29
C ARG A 253 -6.29 -5.12 10.47
N LEU A 254 -6.44 -3.81 10.59
CA LEU A 254 -7.32 -3.11 11.51
C LEU A 254 -8.47 -2.51 10.72
N GLU A 255 -9.61 -3.18 10.73
CA GLU A 255 -10.81 -2.74 10.02
C GLU A 255 -11.65 -1.83 10.94
N SER A 256 -12.05 -0.66 10.43
CA SER A 256 -13.03 0.20 11.10
C SER A 256 -14.43 -0.36 10.91
N LYS A 257 -15.13 -0.61 12.01
CA LYS A 257 -16.52 -1.11 12.00
C LYS A 257 -17.58 -0.02 11.89
N ARG A 258 -17.19 1.25 11.83
CA ARG A 258 -18.10 2.40 11.81
C ARG A 258 -17.60 3.51 10.92
N ASP A 259 -18.54 4.30 10.42
CA ASP A 259 -18.25 5.59 9.82
C ASP A 259 -17.79 6.56 10.90
N LEU A 260 -16.74 7.33 10.60
CA LEU A 260 -16.13 8.30 11.50
C LEU A 260 -16.12 9.67 10.81
N ASN A 261 -16.03 10.72 11.61
CA ASN A 261 -16.00 12.11 11.11
C ASN A 261 -14.57 12.65 10.90
N PHE A 262 -13.58 11.77 10.88
CA PHE A 262 -12.17 12.08 10.63
C PHE A 262 -11.55 11.02 9.72
N GLY A 263 -10.50 11.39 8.98
CA GLY A 263 -9.74 10.50 8.10
C GLY A 263 -8.59 9.77 8.80
N PHE A 264 -7.97 8.82 8.12
CA PHE A 264 -6.75 8.19 8.60
C PHE A 264 -5.61 9.21 8.73
N LYS A 265 -4.89 9.12 9.85
CA LYS A 265 -3.65 9.86 10.13
C LYS A 265 -2.73 8.91 10.90
N VAL A 266 -1.91 8.19 10.15
CA VAL A 266 -1.09 7.09 10.67
C VAL A 266 0.37 7.50 10.59
N TYR A 267 1.02 7.56 11.74
CA TYR A 267 2.44 7.92 11.87
C TYR A 267 3.33 6.69 11.87
N ASP A 268 2.85 5.58 12.43
CA ASP A 268 3.57 4.32 12.40
C ASP A 268 2.60 3.15 12.51
N ILE A 269 2.86 2.09 11.75
CA ILE A 269 2.32 0.75 11.96
C ILE A 269 3.46 -0.25 11.83
N SER A 270 3.89 -0.78 12.97
CA SER A 270 5.06 -1.65 13.04
C SER A 270 4.77 -2.90 13.86
N PHE A 271 5.63 -3.90 13.71
CA PHE A 271 5.56 -5.13 14.48
C PHE A 271 6.92 -5.55 15.02
N SER A 272 6.89 -6.27 16.13
CA SER A 272 8.04 -6.90 16.76
C SER A 272 7.68 -8.29 17.24
N ALA A 273 8.67 -9.17 17.29
CA ALA A 273 8.51 -10.51 17.81
C ALA A 273 9.51 -10.77 18.92
N LYS A 274 9.10 -11.52 19.94
CA LYS A 274 10.04 -12.10 20.92
C LYS A 274 10.51 -13.44 20.37
N ALA A 275 11.73 -13.50 19.87
CA ALA A 275 12.33 -14.74 19.42
C ALA A 275 13.53 -15.11 20.31
N LYS A 276 13.61 -16.37 20.70
CA LYS A 276 14.82 -16.92 21.33
C LYS A 276 15.90 -16.99 20.24
N ARG A 277 17.08 -16.47 20.53
CA ARG A 277 18.28 -16.65 19.69
C ARG A 277 19.21 -17.63 20.37
N ASP A 278 19.94 -18.42 19.59
CA ASP A 278 21.01 -19.25 20.11
C ASP A 278 22.25 -18.39 20.44
N VAL A 279 23.29 -19.03 20.98
CA VAL A 279 24.57 -18.38 21.36
C VAL A 279 25.28 -17.74 20.16
N ASN A 280 24.87 -18.07 18.93
CA ASN A 280 25.42 -17.57 17.68
C ASN A 280 24.51 -16.51 17.03
N GLY A 281 23.41 -16.10 17.70
CA GLY A 281 22.46 -15.12 17.19
C GLY A 281 21.43 -15.67 16.19
N GLN A 282 21.40 -16.98 15.94
CA GLN A 282 20.43 -17.63 15.05
C GLN A 282 19.07 -17.76 15.75
N LEU A 283 17.99 -17.45 15.03
CA LEU A 283 16.62 -17.61 15.53
C LEU A 283 16.35 -19.10 15.81
N LEU A 284 16.09 -19.44 17.07
CA LEU A 284 15.61 -20.76 17.44
C LEU A 284 14.14 -20.88 17.04
N GLU A 285 13.81 -21.85 16.18
CA GLU A 285 12.41 -22.24 15.97
C GLU A 285 11.81 -22.59 17.32
N ILE A 286 10.77 -21.84 17.71
CA ILE A 286 10.07 -22.08 18.98
C ILE A 286 9.23 -23.35 18.78
N VAL A 287 9.85 -24.51 18.99
CA VAL A 287 9.12 -25.70 19.40
C VAL A 287 8.64 -25.41 20.81
N ALA A 288 7.33 -25.42 21.00
CA ALA A 288 6.72 -25.29 22.30
C ALA A 288 7.19 -26.47 23.15
N ASP A 289 8.08 -26.23 24.09
CA ASP A 289 8.21 -27.09 25.26
C ASP A 289 8.68 -26.28 26.48
N GLU A 290 8.15 -26.77 27.59
CA GLU A 290 8.14 -26.20 28.92
C GLU A 290 9.56 -26.02 29.49
N ASP A 291 9.75 -24.95 30.26
CA ASP A 291 10.92 -24.66 31.10
C ASP A 291 12.16 -23.97 30.50
N GLY A 292 12.58 -22.90 31.18
CA GLY A 292 13.89 -22.25 31.03
C GLY A 292 13.87 -20.87 30.35
N VAL A 293 13.69 -19.82 31.16
CA VAL A 293 13.84 -18.42 30.77
C VAL A 293 15.25 -17.93 31.13
N PHE A 294 16.00 -17.43 30.16
CA PHE A 294 17.14 -16.53 30.39
C PHE A 294 17.09 -15.37 29.40
N PHE A 295 17.32 -14.16 29.91
CA PHE A 295 17.36 -12.90 29.17
C PHE A 295 18.82 -12.54 28.88
N VAL A 296 19.08 -12.02 27.68
CA VAL A 296 20.28 -11.22 27.41
C VAL A 296 19.77 -9.87 26.92
N GLU A 297 20.06 -8.82 27.67
CA GLU A 297 19.91 -7.44 27.24
C GLU A 297 21.06 -7.12 26.29
N ASP A 298 20.76 -6.72 25.06
CA ASP A 298 21.78 -6.13 24.18
C ASP A 298 21.98 -4.69 24.62
N LYS A 299 23.22 -4.37 25.04
CA LYS A 299 23.68 -3.01 25.23
C LYS A 299 23.82 -2.34 23.88
N ASP A 300 23.38 -1.10 23.80
CA ASP A 300 23.58 -0.18 22.68
C ASP A 300 25.06 -0.11 22.29
N GLU A 301 25.36 -0.37 21.02
CA GLU A 301 26.55 0.13 20.29
C GLU A 301 26.12 1.00 19.11
#